data_AF-A0A074V6J9-F1
#
_entry.id   AF-A0A074V6J9-F1
#
_cell.length_a   1.000
_cell.length_b   1.000
_cell.length_c   1.000
_cell.angle_alpha   90.00
_cell.angle_beta   90.00
_cell.angle_gamma   90.00
#
_symmetry.space_group_name_H-M   'P 1'
#
loop_
_entity.id
_entity.type
_entity.pdbx_description
1 polymer ?
#
loop_
_entity_poly.entity_id
_entity_poly.type
_entity_poly.pdbx_seq_one_letter_code
_entity_poly.pdbx_strand_id
1 'polypeptide(L)'
;MQDPLHSQTSHSQSKPAQTMALDGVLTAVTQQSLEEIIKNSITIPLNMTNTVFTLPDNHQPVTHYHDALSQPLPMPNPYCMQLDESWNNRILSYNPKRIFNPEAYHSGGSGMISNAPDFMQFILALTSLSNALSSGKLMDKMAKYYITDLD
;
A
#
# COMPACT_ATOMS: atom_id res chain seq x y z
N MET A 1 -31.07 19.68 18.14
CA MET A 1 -30.18 18.91 19.03
C MET A 1 -30.52 17.45 18.86
N GLN A 2 -29.71 16.74 18.07
CA GLN A 2 -29.50 15.28 18.14
C GLN A 2 -28.33 14.96 17.20
N ASP A 3 -27.19 14.64 17.83
CA ASP A 3 -25.98 14.14 17.22
C ASP A 3 -26.23 12.81 16.49
N PRO A 4 -25.69 12.60 15.29
CA PRO A 4 -25.56 11.28 14.71
C PRO A 4 -24.11 10.80 14.84
N LEU A 5 -23.63 10.63 16.07
CA LEU A 5 -22.58 9.66 16.36
C LEU A 5 -23.23 8.53 17.13
N HIS A 6 -23.68 7.50 16.41
CA HIS A 6 -23.69 6.09 16.83
C HIS A 6 -24.35 5.23 15.74
N SER A 7 -23.53 4.69 14.85
CA SER A 7 -23.85 3.40 14.21
C SER A 7 -22.60 2.52 14.26
N GLN A 8 -22.60 1.68 15.28
CA GLN A 8 -22.03 0.33 15.33
C GLN A 8 -20.75 0.08 14.53
N THR A 9 -19.63 0.06 15.24
CA THR A 9 -18.43 -0.68 14.85
C THR A 9 -18.71 -2.18 14.96
N SER A 10 -19.45 -2.74 13.99
CA SER A 10 -19.63 -4.17 13.84
C SER A 10 -18.50 -4.76 13.00
N HIS A 11 -18.03 -5.92 13.46
CA HIS A 11 -16.87 -6.66 12.99
C HIS A 11 -16.99 -7.13 11.53
N SER A 12 -16.38 -6.37 10.61
CA SER A 12 -15.77 -6.85 9.35
C SER A 12 -15.33 -5.64 8.54
N GLN A 13 -14.36 -4.87 9.05
CA GLN A 13 -13.68 -3.90 8.18
C GLN A 13 -12.59 -4.64 7.42
N SER A 14 -12.75 -4.71 6.09
CA SER A 14 -11.76 -5.29 5.20
C SER A 14 -10.40 -4.61 5.39
N LYS A 15 -9.37 -5.41 5.68
CA LYS A 15 -7.96 -5.03 5.87
C LYS A 15 -7.43 -3.85 5.01
N PRO A 16 -7.73 -3.70 3.70
CA PRO A 16 -7.25 -2.57 2.90
C PRO A 16 -7.82 -1.19 3.30
N ALA A 17 -8.99 -1.12 3.93
CA ALA A 17 -9.61 0.15 4.28
C ALA A 17 -8.90 0.89 5.43
N GLN A 18 -8.22 0.15 6.32
CA GLN A 18 -7.56 0.73 7.49
C GLN A 18 -6.29 1.51 7.12
N THR A 19 -5.49 0.99 6.18
CA THR A 19 -4.30 1.70 5.69
C THR A 19 -4.68 2.99 4.97
N MET A 20 -5.74 2.98 4.16
CA MET A 20 -6.22 4.18 3.46
C MET A 20 -6.68 5.28 4.42
N ALA A 21 -7.26 4.92 5.58
CA ALA A 21 -7.62 5.88 6.61
C ALA A 21 -6.39 6.48 7.31
N LEU A 22 -5.34 5.69 7.50
CA LEU A 22 -4.08 6.16 8.10
C LEU A 22 -3.39 7.23 7.24
N ASP A 23 -3.45 7.09 5.91
CA ASP A 23 -2.90 8.08 4.97
C ASP A 23 -3.48 9.49 5.21
N GLY A 24 -4.81 9.56 5.40
CA GLY A 24 -5.51 10.81 5.68
C GLY A 24 -5.11 11.43 7.01
N VAL A 25 -4.91 10.60 8.05
CA VAL A 25 -4.43 11.05 9.37
C VAL A 25 -3.01 11.61 9.27
N LEU A 26 -2.11 10.90 8.58
CA LEU A 26 -0.72 11.34 8.39
C LEU A 26 -0.65 12.69 7.67
N THR A 27 -1.42 12.83 6.59
CA THR A 27 -1.51 14.07 5.81
C THR A 27 -2.02 15.23 6.67
N ALA A 28 -3.08 14.99 7.45
CA ALA A 28 -3.67 16.02 8.32
C ALA A 28 -2.75 16.44 9.49
N VAL A 29 -1.97 15.52 10.06
CA VAL A 29 -1.08 15.84 11.19
C VAL A 29 0.21 16.50 10.73
N THR A 30 0.76 16.09 9.58
CA THR A 30 2.04 16.59 9.07
C THR A 30 1.91 17.80 8.16
N GLN A 31 0.71 18.07 7.65
CA GLN A 31 0.45 19.08 6.60
C GLN A 31 1.29 18.87 5.32
N GLN A 32 1.73 17.63 5.07
CA GLN A 32 2.50 17.21 3.90
C GLN A 32 1.71 16.18 3.10
N SER A 33 1.98 16.08 1.80
CA SER A 33 1.44 14.99 0.99
C SER A 33 1.99 13.63 1.46
N LEU A 34 1.24 12.55 1.24
CA LEU A 34 1.71 11.20 1.56
C LEU A 34 3.05 10.87 0.89
N GLU A 35 3.25 11.35 -0.35
CA GLU A 35 4.51 11.18 -1.06
C GLU A 35 5.67 11.83 -0.32
N GLU A 36 5.53 13.09 0.11
CA GLU A 36 6.58 13.79 0.87
C GLU A 36 6.88 13.10 2.20
N ILE A 37 5.85 12.65 2.91
CA ILE A 37 6.00 11.94 4.19
C ILE A 37 6.83 10.67 3.99
N ILE A 38 6.43 9.82 3.04
CA ILE A 38 7.14 8.57 2.73
C ILE A 38 8.54 8.85 2.17
N LYS A 39 8.68 9.90 1.36
CA LYS A 39 9.96 10.30 0.78
C LYS A 39 10.97 10.62 1.86
N ASN A 40 10.61 11.51 2.77
CA ASN A 40 11.48 12.02 3.83
C ASN A 40 11.70 11.01 4.96
N SER A 41 10.70 10.19 5.26
CA SER A 41 10.74 9.27 6.40
C SER A 41 11.29 7.89 6.07
N ILE A 42 11.23 7.47 4.79
CA ILE A 42 11.58 6.10 4.37
C ILE A 42 12.56 6.10 3.20
N THR A 43 12.13 6.60 2.03
CA THR A 43 12.89 6.33 0.79
C THR A 43 14.22 7.08 0.74
N ILE A 44 14.31 8.32 1.23
CA ILE A 44 15.58 9.05 1.33
C ILE A 44 16.52 8.40 2.35
N PRO A 45 16.11 8.15 3.61
CA PRO A 45 16.97 7.46 4.59
C PRO A 45 17.50 6.10 4.15
N LEU A 46 16.75 5.39 3.30
CA LEU A 46 17.13 4.07 2.79
C LEU A 46 17.68 4.08 1.37
N ASN A 47 17.85 5.24 0.74
CA ASN A 47 18.32 5.36 -0.65
C ASN A 47 17.47 4.57 -1.67
N MET A 48 16.14 4.52 -1.48
CA MET A 48 15.18 3.82 -2.34
C MET A 48 14.69 4.74 -3.48
N THR A 49 15.58 5.00 -4.43
CA THR A 49 15.36 6.02 -5.50
C THR A 49 14.36 5.63 -6.59
N ASN A 50 13.95 4.35 -6.65
CA ASN A 50 13.02 3.80 -7.64
C ASN A 50 11.67 3.42 -7.01
N THR A 51 11.38 3.95 -5.81
CA THR A 51 10.15 3.67 -5.07
C THR A 51 9.28 4.92 -4.99
N VAL A 52 8.21 4.95 -5.78
CA VAL A 52 7.43 6.18 -6.06
C VAL A 52 5.93 5.91 -6.21
N PHE A 53 5.11 6.96 -6.15
CA PHE A 53 3.67 6.90 -6.42
C PHE A 53 3.29 7.19 -7.88
N THR A 54 4.18 7.81 -8.66
CA THR A 54 3.94 8.12 -10.07
C THR A 54 5.22 7.92 -10.87
N LEU A 55 5.10 7.30 -12.05
CA LEU A 55 6.18 7.16 -13.02
C LEU A 55 6.01 8.18 -14.16
N PRO A 56 7.10 8.76 -14.68
CA PRO A 56 7.05 9.49 -15.93
C PRO A 56 6.73 8.56 -17.11
N ASP A 57 6.08 9.08 -18.15
CA ASP A 57 5.62 8.33 -19.33
C ASP A 57 6.71 7.58 -20.11
N ASN A 58 7.98 7.94 -19.90
CA ASN A 58 9.13 7.29 -20.55
C ASN A 58 9.60 6.01 -19.83
N HIS A 59 9.04 5.68 -18.66
CA HIS A 59 9.37 4.45 -17.95
C HIS A 59 8.51 3.28 -18.45
N GLN A 60 9.13 2.09 -18.52
CA GLN A 60 8.43 0.86 -18.85
C GLN A 60 8.47 -0.10 -17.65
N PRO A 61 7.44 -0.06 -16.77
CA PRO A 61 7.30 -1.06 -15.73
C PRO A 61 6.99 -2.42 -16.35
N VAL A 62 7.17 -3.48 -15.56
CA VAL A 62 6.80 -4.84 -15.98
C VAL A 62 5.32 -4.87 -16.37
N THR A 63 5.02 -5.49 -17.51
CA THR A 63 3.64 -5.73 -17.95
C THR A 63 2.93 -6.60 -16.92
N HIS A 64 1.78 -6.13 -16.42
CA HIS A 64 0.90 -6.92 -15.58
C HIS A 64 0.18 -7.96 -16.46
N TYR A 65 0.03 -9.18 -15.96
CA TYR A 65 -0.70 -10.25 -16.63
C TYR A 65 -1.85 -10.71 -15.74
N HIS A 66 -2.90 -11.26 -16.35
CA HIS A 66 -3.97 -11.95 -15.66
C HIS A 66 -4.03 -13.42 -16.11
N ASP A 67 -4.59 -14.27 -15.25
CA ASP A 67 -4.75 -15.68 -15.54
C ASP A 67 -5.75 -15.88 -16.70
N ALA A 68 -5.44 -16.84 -17.57
CA ALA A 68 -6.29 -17.29 -18.66
C ALA A 68 -6.01 -18.76 -18.99
N LEU A 69 -6.92 -19.42 -19.72
CA LEU A 69 -6.98 -20.89 -19.86
C LEU A 69 -5.73 -21.55 -20.44
N SER A 70 -4.97 -20.87 -21.31
CA SER A 70 -3.81 -21.47 -21.98
C SER A 70 -2.48 -20.88 -21.52
N GLN A 71 -2.42 -19.56 -21.34
CA GLN A 71 -1.25 -18.82 -20.88
C GLN A 71 -1.69 -17.47 -20.30
N PRO A 72 -0.90 -16.84 -19.42
CA PRO A 72 -1.20 -15.50 -18.93
C PRO A 72 -1.33 -14.50 -20.07
N LEU A 73 -2.33 -13.62 -19.98
CA LEU A 73 -2.55 -12.57 -20.98
C LEU A 73 -2.24 -11.19 -20.37
N PRO A 74 -1.67 -10.25 -21.16
CA PRO A 74 -1.47 -8.89 -20.68
C PRO A 74 -2.76 -8.29 -20.14
N MET A 75 -2.69 -7.70 -18.95
CA MET A 75 -3.84 -7.14 -18.25
C MET A 75 -4.40 -5.93 -19.00
N PRO A 76 -5.69 -5.94 -19.38
CA PRO A 76 -6.38 -4.77 -19.93
C PRO A 76 -6.42 -3.60 -18.94
N ASN A 77 -6.76 -2.41 -19.44
CA ASN A 77 -6.87 -1.22 -18.61
C ASN A 77 -8.19 -0.46 -18.89
N PRO A 78 -9.21 -0.53 -18.02
CA PRO A 78 -9.25 -1.26 -16.74
C PRO A 78 -9.47 -2.77 -16.92
N TYR A 79 -9.22 -3.54 -15.85
CA TYR A 79 -9.51 -4.97 -15.75
C TYR A 79 -10.27 -5.28 -14.45
N CYS A 80 -11.32 -6.10 -14.52
CA CYS A 80 -12.08 -6.52 -13.35
C CYS A 80 -11.89 -8.03 -13.14
N MET A 81 -11.30 -8.39 -12.01
CA MET A 81 -11.09 -9.78 -11.60
C MET A 81 -12.19 -10.19 -10.63
N GLN A 82 -12.86 -11.30 -10.90
CA GLN A 82 -13.77 -11.92 -9.94
C GLN A 82 -12.96 -12.82 -9.01
N LEU A 83 -13.00 -12.53 -7.72
CA LEU A 83 -12.38 -13.36 -6.69
C LEU A 83 -13.32 -14.49 -6.29
N ASP A 84 -12.75 -15.56 -5.78
CA ASP A 84 -13.49 -16.74 -5.32
C ASP A 84 -14.12 -16.55 -3.93
N GLU A 85 -14.73 -17.62 -3.42
CA GLU A 85 -15.41 -17.63 -2.13
C GLU A 85 -14.46 -17.34 -0.96
N SER A 86 -13.19 -17.73 -1.05
CA SER A 86 -12.19 -17.44 0.01
C SER A 86 -11.96 -15.93 0.18
N TRP A 87 -12.34 -15.13 -0.81
CA TRP A 87 -12.31 -13.67 -0.81
C TRP A 87 -13.71 -13.05 -0.82
N ASN A 88 -14.72 -13.78 -0.37
CA ASN A 88 -16.13 -13.36 -0.31
C ASN A 88 -16.72 -12.96 -1.67
N ASN A 89 -16.32 -13.63 -2.76
CA ASN A 89 -16.85 -13.41 -4.11
C ASN A 89 -16.79 -11.94 -4.58
N ARG A 90 -15.78 -11.19 -4.10
CA ARG A 90 -15.62 -9.76 -4.42
C ARG A 90 -15.05 -9.55 -5.81
N ILE A 91 -15.24 -8.35 -6.35
CA ILE A 91 -14.59 -7.91 -7.59
C ILE A 91 -13.42 -7.00 -7.22
N LEU A 92 -12.24 -7.31 -7.76
CA LEU A 92 -11.05 -6.48 -7.68
C LEU A 92 -10.83 -5.78 -9.01
N SER A 93 -10.83 -4.44 -9.01
CA SER A 93 -10.58 -3.64 -10.20
C SER A 93 -9.11 -3.21 -10.26
N TYR A 94 -8.48 -3.51 -11.39
CA TYR A 94 -7.11 -3.12 -11.71
C TYR A 94 -7.11 -2.01 -12.77
N ASN A 95 -6.21 -1.06 -12.58
CA ASN A 95 -5.91 -0.01 -13.54
C ASN A 95 -4.39 0.05 -13.72
N PRO A 96 -3.78 -0.84 -14.54
CA PRO A 96 -2.32 -0.88 -14.75
C PRO A 96 -1.72 0.46 -15.16
N LYS A 97 -2.48 1.35 -15.81
CA LYS A 97 -2.00 2.68 -16.22
C LYS A 97 -2.09 3.72 -15.11
N ARG A 98 -2.66 3.41 -13.93
CA ARG A 98 -2.79 4.34 -12.80
C ARG A 98 -1.45 4.96 -12.40
N ILE A 99 -0.35 4.22 -12.47
CA ILE A 99 0.97 4.69 -12.06
C ILE A 99 1.51 5.85 -12.92
N PHE A 100 0.97 6.07 -14.12
CA PHE A 100 1.35 7.18 -14.99
C PHE A 100 0.45 8.41 -14.83
N ASN A 101 -0.62 8.32 -14.03
CA ASN A 101 -1.51 9.45 -13.80
C ASN A 101 -1.06 10.23 -12.56
N PRO A 102 -0.47 11.44 -12.70
CA PRO A 102 -0.03 12.25 -11.57
C PRO A 102 -1.18 12.74 -10.68
N GLU A 103 -2.41 12.75 -11.19
CA GLU A 103 -3.60 13.14 -10.43
C GLU A 103 -4.24 11.96 -9.66
N ALA A 104 -3.68 10.75 -9.77
CA ALA A 104 -4.20 9.60 -9.05
C ALA A 104 -3.89 9.71 -7.55
N TYR A 105 -4.94 9.70 -6.71
CA TYR A 105 -4.80 9.74 -5.25
C TYR A 105 -3.76 8.75 -4.72
N HIS A 106 -2.74 9.22 -4.01
CA HIS A 106 -1.68 8.40 -3.41
C HIS A 106 -2.23 7.54 -2.26
N SER A 107 -2.44 6.25 -2.52
CA SER A 107 -2.92 5.29 -1.54
C SER A 107 -1.76 4.52 -0.90
N GLY A 108 -1.60 4.60 0.41
CA GLY A 108 -0.59 3.84 1.16
C GLY A 108 -0.82 2.33 1.13
N GLY A 109 -2.04 1.88 0.84
CA GLY A 109 -2.39 0.45 0.77
C GLY A 109 -2.01 -0.25 -0.54
N SER A 110 -1.91 0.47 -1.67
CA SER A 110 -1.67 -0.16 -2.99
C SER A 110 -1.15 0.81 -4.06
N GLY A 111 -0.67 2.00 -3.69
CA GLY A 111 -0.46 3.10 -4.62
C GLY A 111 0.95 3.25 -5.18
N MET A 112 1.95 2.59 -4.60
CA MET A 112 3.36 2.73 -4.97
C MET A 112 3.85 1.62 -5.90
N ILE A 113 4.88 1.94 -6.69
CA ILE A 113 5.71 0.98 -7.40
C ILE A 113 7.14 1.02 -6.81
N SER A 114 7.83 -0.11 -6.85
CA SER A 114 9.22 -0.24 -6.40
C SER A 114 9.95 -1.27 -7.26
N ASN A 115 11.28 -1.23 -7.27
CA ASN A 115 12.10 -2.29 -7.82
C ASN A 115 12.54 -3.28 -6.71
N ALA A 116 13.06 -4.44 -7.11
CA ALA A 116 13.46 -5.46 -6.14
C ALA A 116 14.58 -4.98 -5.18
N PRO A 117 15.65 -4.30 -5.62
CA PRO A 117 16.67 -3.79 -4.71
C PRO A 117 16.14 -2.84 -3.63
N ASP A 118 15.33 -1.85 -4.01
CA ASP A 118 14.76 -0.88 -3.06
C ASP A 118 13.84 -1.58 -2.05
N PHE A 119 12.96 -2.45 -2.52
CA PHE A 119 12.04 -3.17 -1.64
C PHE A 119 12.79 -4.11 -0.68
N MET A 120 13.86 -4.75 -1.14
CA MET A 120 14.75 -5.52 -0.27
C MET A 120 15.44 -4.65 0.78
N GLN A 121 15.88 -3.44 0.40
CA GLN A 121 16.48 -2.50 1.33
C GLN A 121 15.51 -2.10 2.46
N PHE A 122 14.22 -1.92 2.12
CA PHE A 122 13.16 -1.70 3.09
C PHE A 122 12.97 -2.89 4.04
N ILE A 123 12.83 -4.11 3.52
CA ILE A 123 12.67 -5.32 4.37
C ILE A 123 13.89 -5.51 5.28
N LEU A 124 15.10 -5.35 4.77
CA LEU A 124 16.32 -5.47 5.57
C LEU A 124 16.37 -4.44 6.69
N ALA A 125 15.95 -3.19 6.41
CA ALA A 125 15.81 -2.18 7.45
C ALA A 125 14.84 -2.67 8.53
N LEU A 126 13.66 -3.19 8.16
CA LEU A 126 12.69 -3.71 9.12
C LEU A 126 13.23 -4.82 10.04
N THR A 127 14.20 -5.60 9.60
CA THR A 127 14.79 -6.69 10.39
C THR A 127 16.01 -6.28 11.23
N SER A 128 16.57 -5.10 11.00
CA SER A 128 17.79 -4.66 11.68
C SER A 128 17.49 -4.13 13.09
N LEU A 129 18.31 -4.52 14.08
CA LEU A 129 18.24 -4.01 15.46
C LEU A 129 18.44 -2.49 15.54
N SER A 130 19.15 -1.90 14.58
CA SER A 130 19.29 -0.46 14.39
C SER A 130 19.32 -0.12 12.89
N ASN A 131 18.56 0.89 12.50
CA ASN A 131 18.55 1.41 11.13
C ASN A 131 18.13 2.88 11.14
N ALA A 132 18.16 3.51 9.96
CA ALA A 132 17.80 4.92 9.79
C ALA A 132 16.30 5.23 9.97
N LEU A 133 15.42 4.22 9.99
CA LEU A 133 13.97 4.38 10.13
C LEU A 133 13.52 4.46 11.59
N SER A 134 14.09 3.66 12.48
CA SER A 134 13.57 3.52 13.84
C SER A 134 14.51 2.87 14.85
N SER A 135 14.28 3.16 16.13
CA SER A 135 14.92 2.45 17.24
C SER A 135 14.46 0.99 17.33
N GLY A 136 15.34 0.08 17.73
CA GLY A 136 15.01 -1.34 17.91
C GLY A 136 13.78 -1.60 18.79
N LYS A 137 13.57 -0.81 19.86
CA LYS A 137 12.40 -0.93 20.74
C LYS A 137 11.05 -0.71 20.04
N LEU A 138 11.00 0.15 19.02
CA LEU A 138 9.78 0.36 18.25
C LEU A 138 9.58 -0.78 17.24
N MET A 139 10.66 -1.30 16.66
CA MET A 139 10.60 -2.45 15.76
C MET A 139 10.11 -3.72 16.47
N ASP A 140 10.63 -3.98 17.67
CA ASP A 140 10.19 -5.11 18.52
C ASP A 140 8.69 -5.04 18.83
N LYS A 141 8.18 -3.81 19.03
CA LYS A 141 6.74 -3.59 19.16
C LYS A 141 6.06 -3.94 17.84
N MET A 142 6.44 -3.33 16.72
CA MET A 142 5.78 -3.57 15.42
C MET A 142 5.77 -5.04 14.99
N ALA A 143 6.80 -5.82 15.34
CA ALA A 143 6.90 -7.25 15.03
C ALA A 143 6.12 -8.16 16.00
N LYS A 144 5.62 -7.61 17.12
CA LYS A 144 4.84 -8.38 18.08
C LYS A 144 3.47 -8.73 17.51
N TYR A 145 3.01 -9.94 17.81
CA TYR A 145 1.66 -10.37 17.49
C TYR A 145 0.64 -9.67 18.40
N TYR A 146 -0.25 -8.87 17.79
CA TYR A 146 -1.27 -8.07 18.50
C TYR A 146 -2.71 -8.49 18.23
N ILE A 147 -2.94 -9.47 17.36
CA ILE A 147 -4.29 -9.93 17.03
C ILE A 147 -4.61 -11.10 17.95
N THR A 148 -5.38 -10.88 19.02
CA THR A 148 -5.62 -11.94 20.02
C THR A 148 -6.80 -12.86 19.69
N ASP A 149 -7.61 -12.53 18.70
CA ASP A 149 -8.88 -13.22 18.47
C ASP A 149 -8.86 -13.89 17.09
N LEU A 150 -8.41 -15.15 17.09
CA LEU A 150 -8.64 -16.12 16.03
C LEU A 150 -9.35 -17.33 16.65
N ASP A 151 -10.54 -17.08 17.22
CA ASP A 151 -11.53 -18.12 17.51
C ASP A 151 -12.67 -18.02 16.47
#